data_AF-W1Y2I9-F1
#
_entry.id   AF-W1Y2I9-F1
#
_cell.length_a   1.000
_cell.length_b   1.000
_cell.length_c   1.000
_cell.angle_alpha   90.00
_cell.angle_beta   90.00
_cell.angle_gamma   90.00
#
_symmetry.space_group_name_H-M   'P 1'
#
loop_
_entity.id
_entity.type
_entity.pdbx_description
1 polymer ?
#
loop_
_entity_poly.entity_id
_entity_poly.type
_entity_poly.pdbx_seq_one_letter_code
_entity_poly.pdbx_strand_id
1 'polypeptide(L)'
;NAKQVVMLPEELLPYPHNPASIEQDQVDLIVKVDRVGDAAKIGAGATRMTTNPRELLIARSAADVIVNSGYFKEGFSMQTGTGGASLAVTRFLEDKMRSRDIRADFALGGITATMVDLHEKGL
;
A
#
# COMPACT_ATOMS: atom_id res chain seq x y z
N ASN A 1 -0.96 -16.77 -19.18
CA ASN A 1 -1.61 -15.53 -19.63
C ASN A 1 -2.85 -15.86 -20.43
N ALA A 2 -3.81 -14.93 -20.48
CA ALA A 2 -5.06 -15.11 -21.20
C ALA A 2 -4.83 -15.24 -22.71
N LYS A 3 -5.69 -15.99 -23.40
CA LYS A 3 -5.67 -16.09 -24.87
C LYS A 3 -6.38 -14.92 -25.56
N GLN A 4 -7.27 -14.26 -24.82
CA GLN A 4 -8.04 -13.11 -25.25
C GLN A 4 -8.32 -12.24 -24.01
N VAL A 5 -8.21 -10.92 -24.14
CA VAL A 5 -8.40 -9.94 -23.09
C VAL A 5 -9.52 -8.98 -23.47
N VAL A 6 -10.55 -8.93 -22.62
CA VAL A 6 -11.69 -8.01 -22.77
C VAL A 6 -11.64 -7.00 -21.64
N MET A 7 -11.53 -5.71 -21.97
CA MET A 7 -11.54 -4.61 -21.02
C MET A 7 -12.94 -4.02 -20.90
N LEU A 8 -13.39 -3.83 -19.65
CA LEU A 8 -14.71 -3.29 -19.32
C LEU A 8 -14.56 -1.95 -18.58
N PRO A 9 -14.30 -0.82 -19.27
CA PRO A 9 -14.17 0.47 -18.59
C PRO A 9 -15.52 1.14 -18.33
N GLU A 10 -15.60 1.96 -17.28
CA GLU A 10 -16.74 2.90 -17.07
C GLU A 10 -16.64 4.12 -17.99
N GLU A 11 -15.42 4.53 -18.37
CA GLU A 11 -15.15 5.72 -19.16
C GLU A 11 -14.17 5.42 -20.31
N LEU A 12 -14.40 6.04 -21.47
CA LEU A 12 -13.48 5.98 -22.61
C LEU A 12 -12.79 7.34 -22.76
N LEU A 13 -11.46 7.35 -22.67
CA LEU A 13 -10.63 8.55 -22.81
C LEU A 13 -10.03 8.65 -24.22
N PRO A 14 -9.62 9.87 -24.66
CA PRO A 14 -8.95 10.05 -25.95
C PRO A 14 -7.64 9.26 -26.05
N TYR A 15 -7.30 8.85 -27.28
CA TYR A 15 -6.04 8.21 -27.59
C TYR A 15 -4.91 9.26 -27.78
N PRO A 16 -3.69 9.01 -27.28
CA PRO A 16 -3.27 7.89 -26.43
C PRO A 16 -3.53 8.15 -24.94
N HIS A 17 -3.94 7.10 -24.21
CA HIS A 17 -4.08 7.15 -22.75
C HIS A 17 -2.74 6.86 -22.06
N ASN A 18 -2.33 7.71 -21.12
CA ASN A 18 -1.08 7.58 -20.35
C ASN A 18 -1.29 8.07 -18.90
N PRO A 19 -0.80 7.35 -17.87
CA PRO A 19 -0.08 6.07 -17.92
C PRO A 19 -0.98 4.87 -18.31
N ALA A 20 -0.42 3.92 -19.07
CA ALA A 20 -1.12 2.71 -19.48
C ALA A 20 -0.74 1.52 -18.58
N SER A 21 -1.56 1.22 -17.56
CA SER A 21 -1.35 0.05 -16.68
C SER A 21 -1.60 -1.30 -17.39
N ILE A 22 -2.44 -1.30 -18.42
CA ILE A 22 -2.65 -2.40 -19.36
C ILE A 22 -2.46 -1.81 -20.76
N GLU A 23 -1.48 -2.32 -21.50
CA GLU A 23 -1.05 -1.72 -22.76
C GLU A 23 -1.96 -2.13 -23.94
N GLN A 24 -1.95 -1.32 -25.00
CA GLN A 24 -2.83 -1.50 -26.17
C GLN A 24 -2.62 -2.83 -26.92
N ASP A 25 -1.43 -3.41 -26.83
CA ASP A 25 -1.05 -4.69 -27.45
C ASP A 25 -1.43 -5.91 -26.59
N GLN A 26 -2.02 -5.67 -25.41
CA GLN A 26 -2.51 -6.70 -24.50
C GLN A 26 -4.04 -6.86 -24.52
N VAL A 27 -4.78 -6.02 -25.24
CA VAL A 27 -6.25 -5.94 -25.20
C VAL A 27 -6.85 -6.22 -26.57
N ASP A 28 -7.77 -7.20 -26.65
CA ASP A 28 -8.46 -7.56 -27.91
C ASP A 28 -9.78 -6.82 -28.10
N LEU A 29 -10.53 -6.59 -27.02
CA LEU A 29 -11.87 -5.98 -27.05
C LEU A 29 -12.04 -4.98 -25.90
N ILE A 30 -12.76 -3.88 -26.16
CA ILE A 30 -13.14 -2.87 -25.16
C ILE A 30 -14.66 -2.69 -25.21
N VAL A 31 -15.33 -2.85 -24.07
CA VAL A 31 -16.79 -2.66 -23.96
C VAL A 31 -17.09 -1.73 -22.79
N LYS A 32 -17.58 -0.52 -23.09
CA LYS A 32 -17.99 0.43 -22.05
C LYS A 32 -19.18 -0.12 -21.26
N VAL A 33 -19.11 -0.05 -19.95
CA VAL A 33 -20.20 -0.44 -19.02
C VAL A 33 -20.57 0.75 -18.13
N ASP A 34 -21.78 0.73 -17.55
CA ASP A 34 -22.22 1.83 -16.68
C ASP A 34 -21.46 1.88 -15.36
N ARG A 35 -21.04 0.71 -14.84
CA ARG A 35 -20.38 0.59 -13.54
C ARG A 35 -19.60 -0.72 -13.42
N VAL A 36 -18.31 -0.64 -13.07
CA VAL A 36 -17.43 -1.77 -12.72
C VAL A 36 -17.41 -2.07 -11.22
N GLY A 37 -17.74 -1.08 -10.38
CA GLY A 37 -17.71 -1.25 -8.92
C GLY A 37 -18.49 -0.19 -8.14
N ASP A 38 -18.41 -0.23 -6.81
CA ASP A 38 -19.04 0.77 -5.94
C ASP A 38 -18.02 1.87 -5.59
N ALA A 39 -18.02 2.97 -6.36
CA ALA A 39 -17.11 4.10 -6.16
C ALA A 39 -17.18 4.69 -4.74
N ALA A 40 -18.33 4.60 -4.05
CA ALA A 40 -18.44 5.11 -2.68
C ALA A 40 -17.68 4.25 -1.65
N LYS A 41 -17.38 2.99 -1.99
CA LYS A 41 -16.57 2.08 -1.14
C LYS A 41 -15.10 2.07 -1.52
N ILE A 42 -14.76 2.50 -2.74
CA ILE A 42 -13.38 2.61 -3.23
C ILE A 42 -12.86 3.99 -2.86
N GLY A 43 -11.86 4.04 -1.97
CA GLY A 43 -11.33 5.31 -1.45
C GLY A 43 -12.13 5.91 -0.30
N ALA A 44 -12.98 5.12 0.38
CA ALA A 44 -13.80 5.51 1.54
C ALA A 44 -13.00 5.90 2.81
N GLY A 45 -11.76 6.36 2.66
CA GLY A 45 -10.83 6.72 3.71
C GLY A 45 -9.90 5.57 4.07
N ALA A 46 -8.68 5.93 4.46
CA ALA A 46 -7.72 4.97 4.97
C ALA A 46 -8.29 4.24 6.19
N THR A 47 -8.02 2.95 6.30
CA THR A 47 -8.27 2.19 7.52
C THR A 47 -7.61 2.92 8.68
N ARG A 48 -8.43 3.43 9.61
CA ARG A 48 -7.93 4.18 10.76
C ARG A 48 -7.04 3.28 11.60
N MET A 49 -6.02 3.88 12.18
CA MET A 49 -5.16 3.19 13.13
C MET A 49 -6.00 2.66 14.30
N THR A 50 -5.70 1.45 14.73
CA THR A 50 -6.38 0.86 15.88
C THR A 50 -6.15 1.68 17.15
N THR A 51 -7.19 1.80 17.97
CA THR A 51 -7.13 2.37 19.32
C THR A 51 -7.18 1.29 20.39
N ASN A 52 -7.28 0.01 20.00
CA ASN A 52 -7.34 -1.10 20.93
C ASN A 52 -5.98 -1.27 21.64
N PRO A 53 -5.91 -1.14 22.98
CA PRO A 53 -4.64 -1.22 23.70
C PRO A 53 -3.95 -2.58 23.53
N ARG A 54 -4.70 -3.66 23.32
CA ARG A 54 -4.13 -4.99 23.05
C ARG A 54 -3.40 -5.03 21.71
N GLU A 55 -4.00 -4.46 20.67
CA GLU A 55 -3.37 -4.45 19.34
C GLU A 55 -2.16 -3.51 19.30
N LEU A 56 -2.24 -2.38 20.01
CA LEU A 56 -1.11 -1.46 20.16
C LEU A 56 0.05 -2.10 20.93
N LEU A 57 -0.23 -2.92 21.94
CA LEU A 57 0.80 -3.69 22.64
C LEU A 57 1.47 -4.69 21.69
N ILE A 58 0.68 -5.45 20.92
CA ILE A 58 1.22 -6.40 19.92
C ILE A 58 2.07 -5.68 18.87
N ALA A 59 1.57 -4.56 18.34
CA ALA A 59 2.28 -3.75 17.35
C ALA A 59 3.62 -3.22 17.86
N ARG A 60 3.66 -2.73 19.11
CA ARG A 60 4.90 -2.29 19.77
C ARG A 60 5.90 -3.45 19.90
N SER A 61 5.45 -4.59 20.42
CA SER A 61 6.31 -5.78 20.55
C SER A 61 6.83 -6.27 19.20
N ALA A 62 6.01 -6.25 18.15
CA ALA A 62 6.43 -6.61 16.80
C ALA A 62 7.48 -5.64 16.25
N ALA A 63 7.32 -4.34 16.48
CA ALA A 63 8.33 -3.35 16.10
C ALA A 63 9.65 -3.59 16.84
N ASP A 64 9.62 -3.90 18.13
CA ASP A 64 10.83 -4.21 18.91
C ASP A 64 11.53 -5.47 18.37
N VAL A 65 10.79 -6.50 17.94
CA VAL A 65 11.37 -7.66 17.27
C VAL A 65 12.07 -7.26 15.97
N ILE A 66 11.44 -6.46 15.12
CA ILE A 66 12.02 -5.99 13.85
C ILE A 66 13.31 -5.21 14.12
N VAL A 67 13.26 -4.25 15.04
CA VAL A 67 14.36 -3.36 15.42
C VAL A 67 15.60 -4.10 15.94
N ASN A 68 15.39 -5.28 16.56
CA ASN A 68 16.45 -6.13 17.12
C ASN A 68 16.75 -7.38 16.27
N SER A 69 16.13 -7.52 15.09
CA SER A 69 16.29 -8.70 14.23
C SER A 69 17.64 -8.81 13.54
N GLY A 70 18.44 -7.73 13.54
CA GLY A 70 19.64 -7.60 12.70
C GLY A 70 19.36 -7.09 11.28
N TYR A 71 18.09 -6.99 10.87
CA TYR A 71 17.69 -6.47 9.55
C TYR A 71 17.27 -5.00 9.54
N PHE A 72 17.03 -4.39 10.71
CA PHE A 72 16.63 -2.99 10.82
C PHE A 72 17.84 -2.05 10.77
N LYS A 73 18.32 -1.85 9.54
CA LYS A 73 19.48 -1.04 9.16
C LYS A 73 19.12 -0.19 7.93
N GLU A 74 19.97 0.76 7.57
CA GLU A 74 19.76 1.61 6.38
C GLU A 74 19.47 0.77 5.12
N GLY A 75 18.45 1.18 4.37
CA GLY A 75 18.03 0.53 3.13
C GLY A 75 17.30 -0.80 3.33
N PHE A 76 16.65 -1.02 4.48
CA PHE A 76 15.82 -2.21 4.67
C PHE A 76 14.52 -2.12 3.84
N SER A 77 13.94 -3.26 3.48
CA SER A 77 12.63 -3.32 2.83
C SER A 77 11.55 -3.77 3.81
N MET A 78 10.31 -3.32 3.65
CA MET A 78 9.21 -3.76 4.51
C MET A 78 7.87 -3.95 3.79
N GLN A 79 7.04 -4.81 4.37
CA GLN A 79 5.62 -4.92 4.05
C GLN A 79 4.86 -5.08 5.36
N THR A 80 3.82 -4.27 5.54
CA THR A 80 2.93 -4.32 6.71
C THR A 80 1.53 -4.71 6.29
N GLY A 81 0.68 -5.05 7.26
CA GLY A 81 -0.71 -5.39 6.96
C GLY A 81 -1.59 -4.15 6.77
N THR A 82 -2.84 -4.38 6.37
CA THR A 82 -3.81 -3.33 6.04
C THR A 82 -4.75 -2.99 7.21
N GLY A 83 -4.57 -3.61 8.38
CA GLY A 83 -5.38 -3.32 9.57
C GLY A 83 -4.82 -3.86 10.90
N GLY A 84 -5.44 -3.44 12.00
CA GLY A 84 -5.13 -3.88 13.36
C GLY A 84 -3.66 -3.66 13.75
N ALA A 85 -3.10 -4.58 14.53
CA ALA A 85 -1.70 -4.52 14.99
C ALA A 85 -0.70 -4.53 13.81
N SER A 86 -1.02 -5.25 12.73
CA SER A 86 -0.15 -5.38 11.55
C SER A 86 -0.03 -4.08 10.75
N LEU A 87 -1.02 -3.18 10.83
CA LEU A 87 -0.92 -1.81 10.33
C LEU A 87 -0.23 -0.91 11.37
N ALA A 88 -0.61 -1.04 12.65
CA ALA A 88 -0.09 -0.18 13.72
C ALA A 88 1.39 -0.31 14.02
N VAL A 89 2.03 -1.40 13.59
CA VAL A 89 3.48 -1.54 13.67
C VAL A 89 4.22 -0.41 12.96
N THR A 90 3.67 0.15 11.87
CA THR A 90 4.31 1.24 11.10
C THR A 90 4.57 2.47 11.95
N ARG A 91 3.64 2.82 12.85
CA ARG A 91 3.79 3.95 13.79
C ARG A 91 5.02 3.79 14.68
N PHE A 92 5.22 2.59 15.22
CA PHE A 92 6.35 2.33 16.11
C PHE A 92 7.66 2.20 15.35
N LEU A 93 7.62 1.70 14.11
CA LEU A 93 8.80 1.68 13.23
C LEU A 93 9.21 3.10 12.83
N GLU A 94 8.28 4.00 12.53
CA GLU A 94 8.57 5.40 12.20
C GLU A 94 9.45 6.07 13.28
N ASP A 95 9.02 5.98 14.54
CA ASP A 95 9.75 6.55 15.67
C ASP A 95 11.17 5.98 15.77
N LYS A 96 11.34 4.67 15.49
CA LYS A 96 12.63 3.98 15.57
C LYS A 96 13.53 4.31 14.38
N MET A 97 12.97 4.44 13.17
CA MET A 97 13.66 4.88 11.96
C MET A 97 14.25 6.27 12.19
N ARG A 98 13.43 7.21 12.67
CA ARG A 98 13.87 8.57 13.04
C ARG A 98 14.95 8.57 14.11
N SER A 99 14.79 7.76 15.16
CA SER A 99 15.78 7.71 16.27
C SER A 99 17.16 7.18 15.84
N ARG A 100 17.22 6.38 14.78
CA ARG A 100 18.46 5.79 14.25
C ARG A 100 18.96 6.48 12.98
N ASP A 101 18.23 7.50 12.51
CA ASP A 101 18.42 8.14 11.19
C ASP A 101 18.58 7.10 10.07
N ILE A 102 17.68 6.12 10.06
CA ILE A 102 17.62 5.12 8.98
C ILE A 102 16.35 5.24 8.15
N ARG A 103 16.46 4.86 6.88
CA ARG A 103 15.39 4.86 5.88
C ARG A 103 15.20 3.47 5.30
N ALA A 104 13.96 3.13 4.99
CA ALA A 104 13.64 1.96 4.19
C ALA A 104 13.99 2.26 2.73
N ASP A 105 14.44 1.24 2.00
CA ASP A 105 14.66 1.35 0.55
C ASP A 105 13.32 1.31 -0.21
N PHE A 106 12.41 0.44 0.21
CA PHE A 106 11.06 0.39 -0.32
C PHE A 106 10.07 -0.28 0.63
N ALA A 107 8.79 0.04 0.40
CA ALA A 107 7.66 -0.68 0.95
C ALA A 107 6.86 -1.39 -0.14
N LEU A 108 6.34 -2.58 0.16
CA LEU A 108 5.62 -3.43 -0.79
C LEU A 108 4.24 -3.83 -0.30
N GLY A 109 3.34 -4.18 -1.23
CA GLY A 109 2.09 -4.89 -0.97
C GLY A 109 0.85 -4.03 -1.20
N GLY A 110 -0.20 -4.28 -0.43
CA GLY A 110 -1.39 -3.44 -0.41
C GLY A 110 -1.09 -2.12 0.31
N ILE A 111 -0.68 -1.10 -0.44
CA ILE A 111 -0.26 0.19 0.10
C ILE A 111 -1.42 0.87 0.81
N THR A 112 -1.19 1.27 2.07
CA THR A 112 -2.13 2.04 2.88
C THR A 112 -1.68 3.49 2.99
N ALA A 113 -2.58 4.40 3.40
CA ALA A 113 -2.21 5.79 3.61
C ALA A 113 -1.08 5.98 4.64
N THR A 114 -0.96 5.07 5.63
CA THR A 114 0.17 5.13 6.57
C THR A 114 1.51 4.85 5.90
N MET A 115 1.54 4.01 4.86
CA MET A 115 2.75 3.75 4.09
C MET A 115 3.07 4.91 3.14
N VAL A 116 2.03 5.51 2.54
CA VAL A 116 2.18 6.74 1.74
C VAL A 116 2.76 7.88 2.59
N ASP A 117 2.26 8.05 3.81
CA ASP A 117 2.77 9.06 4.76
C ASP A 117 4.26 8.85 5.09
N LEU A 118 4.71 7.61 5.33
CA LEU A 118 6.14 7.32 5.52
C LEU A 118 6.98 7.69 4.28
N HIS A 119 6.51 7.31 3.10
CA HIS A 119 7.17 7.63 1.84
C HIS A 119 7.29 9.16 1.62
N GLU A 120 6.21 9.93 1.85
CA GLU A 120 6.22 11.39 1.76
C GLU A 120 7.14 12.06 2.78
N LYS A 121 7.32 11.43 3.95
CA LYS A 121 8.28 11.84 4.98
C LYS A 121 9.74 11.49 4.64
N GLY A 122 9.98 10.79 3.54
CA GLY A 122 11.32 10.33 3.13
C GLY A 122 11.90 9.28 4.06
N LEU A 123 11.04 8.43 4.64
CA LEU A 123 11.38 7.34 5.55
C LEU A 123 11.28 5.98 4.88
#